data_AF-A0A8C5MMV0-F1
#
_entry.id   AF-A0A8C5MMV0-F1
#
_cell.length_a   1.000
_cell.length_b   1.000
_cell.length_c   1.000
_cell.angle_alpha   90.00
_cell.angle_beta   90.00
_cell.angle_gamma   90.00
#
_symmetry.space_group_name_H-M   'P 1'
#
loop_
_entity.id
_entity.type
_entity.pdbx_description
1 polymer ?
#
loop_
_entity_poly.entity_id
_entity_poly.type
_entity_poly.pdbx_seq_one_letter_code
_entity_poly.pdbx_strand_id
1 'polypeptide(L)' 'LDINSHTVQITFDDIAVYFSKEEWNCLGEAEQDLYKDVIMDNYQTLLSLGKTILHYC' A
#
# COMPACT_ATOMS: atom_id res chain seq x y z
N LEU A 1 1.86 30.47 10.75
CA LEU A 1 2.33 30.28 9.36
C LEU A 1 3.79 29.90 9.45
N ASP A 2 4.10 28.60 9.56
CA ASP A 2 5.47 28.14 9.34
C ASP A 2 5.61 27.74 7.88
N ILE A 3 6.27 28.61 7.12
CA ILE A 3 6.53 28.53 5.68
C ILE A 3 7.84 27.77 5.48
N ASN A 4 7.95 26.60 6.11
CA ASN A 4 9.04 25.64 5.85
C ASN A 4 8.41 24.28 5.51
N SER A 5 7.48 24.31 4.55
CA SER A 5 6.93 23.12 3.89
C SER A 5 8.05 22.42 3.14
N HIS A 6 8.80 21.60 3.86
CA HIS A 6 9.52 20.50 3.24
C HIS A 6 8.42 19.59 2.71
N THR A 7 8.20 19.58 1.39
CA THR A 7 7.35 18.58 0.77
C THR A 7 8.08 17.25 0.92
N VAL A 8 7.88 16.58 2.06
CA VAL A 8 8.37 15.23 2.26
C VAL A 8 7.59 14.37 1.29
N GLN A 9 8.26 13.91 0.23
CA GLN A 9 7.68 12.94 -0.69
C GLN A 9 7.53 11.63 0.09
N ILE A 10 6.29 11.28 0.40
CA ILE A 10 5.93 9.98 0.95
C ILE A 10 5.78 9.02 -0.23
N THR A 11 6.54 7.95 -0.22
CA THR A 11 6.47 6.87 -1.20
C THR A 11 5.60 5.74 -0.67
N PHE A 12 5.19 4.83 -1.56
CA PHE A 12 4.42 3.65 -1.15
C PHE A 12 5.21 2.77 -0.17
N ASP A 13 6.53 2.72 -0.31
CA ASP A 13 7.39 1.95 0.59
C ASP A 13 7.44 2.51 2.01
N ASP A 14 7.14 3.80 2.20
CA ASP A 14 7.10 4.42 3.53
C ASP A 14 5.84 4.02 4.33
N ILE A 15 4.82 3.48 3.65
CA ILE A 15 3.53 3.11 4.27
C ILE A 15 3.19 1.62 4.11
N ALA A 16 3.90 0.90 3.24
CA ALA A 16 3.69 -0.52 3.03
C ALA A 16 4.35 -1.33 4.16
N VAL A 17 3.59 -2.29 4.67
CA VAL A 17 4.12 -3.31 5.59
C VAL A 17 4.43 -4.55 4.75
N TYR A 18 5.59 -5.16 4.97
CA TYR A 18 5.98 -6.39 4.29
C TYR A 18 6.32 -7.45 5.33
N PHE A 19 5.83 -8.67 5.10
CA PHE A 19 6.13 -9.81 5.95
C PHE A 19 6.93 -10.84 5.16
N SER A 20 8.01 -11.35 5.77
CA SER A 20 8.61 -12.61 5.35
C SER A 20 7.65 -13.78 5.62
N LYS A 21 7.96 -14.96 5.08
CA LYS A 21 7.11 -16.14 5.25
C LYS A 21 7.06 -16.59 6.72
N GLU A 22 8.18 -16.47 7.41
CA GLU A 22 8.32 -16.78 8.83
C GLU A 22 7.50 -15.80 9.68
N GLU A 23 7.61 -14.50 9.41
CA GLU A 23 6.81 -13.46 10.10
C GLU A 23 5.32 -13.62 9.85
N TRP A 24 4.93 -13.91 8.60
CA TRP A 24 3.53 -14.18 8.24
C TRP A 24 2.92 -15.31 9.06
N ASN A 25 3.67 -16.41 9.25
CA ASN A 25 3.21 -17.55 10.04
C ASN A 25 3.13 -17.26 11.55
N CYS A 26 3.83 -16.22 12.02
CA CYS A 26 3.78 -15.76 13.40
C CYS A 26 2.65 -14.76 13.66
N LEU A 27 2.01 -14.21 12.62
CA LEU A 27 0.87 -13.30 12.76
C LEU A 27 -0.37 -14.02 13.29
N GLY A 28 -1.17 -13.28 14.05
CA GLY A 28 -2.52 -13.71 14.40
C GLY A 28 -3.43 -13.75 13.17
N GLU A 29 -4.50 -14.55 13.24
CA GLU A 29 -5.47 -14.68 12.14
C GLU A 29 -6.08 -13.31 11.75
N ALA A 30 -6.44 -12.49 12.73
CA ALA A 30 -6.96 -11.14 12.51
C ALA A 30 -5.95 -10.19 11.83
N GLU A 31 -4.65 -10.35 12.11
CA GLU A 31 -3.60 -9.53 11.49
C GLU A 31 -3.34 -9.95 10.04
N GLN A 32 -3.38 -11.26 9.76
CA GLN A 32 -3.31 -11.78 8.40
C GLN A 32 -4.50 -11.31 7.55
N ASP A 33 -5.70 -11.30 8.11
CA ASP A 33 -6.89 -10.87 7.39
C ASP A 33 -6.86 -9.37 7.11
N LEU A 34 -6.47 -8.55 8.10
CA LEU A 34 -6.26 -7.11 7.88
C LEU A 34 -5.22 -6.84 6.78
N TYR A 35 -4.13 -7.60 6.75
CA TYR A 35 -3.12 -7.45 5.69
C TYR A 35 -3.66 -7.80 4.30
N LYS A 36 -4.43 -8.90 4.19
CA LYS A 36 -5.04 -9.30 2.90
C LYS A 36 -6.01 -8.22 2.40
N ASP A 37 -6.81 -7.64 3.28
CA ASP A 37 -7.75 -6.57 2.93
C ASP A 37 -7.02 -5.33 2.40
N VAL A 38 -5.98 -4.88 3.11
CA VAL A 38 -5.18 -3.71 2.71
C VAL A 38 -4.45 -3.95 1.37
N ILE A 39 -3.87 -5.13 1.17
CA ILE A 39 -3.19 -5.47 -0.09
C ILE A 39 -4.18 -5.61 -1.25
N MET A 40 -5.38 -6.13 -1.00
CA MET A 40 -6.42 -6.25 -2.02
C MET A 40 -6.89 -4.87 -2.49
N ASP A 41 -7.10 -3.92 -1.58
CA ASP A 41 -7.46 -2.54 -1.91
C ASP A 41 -6.35 -1.84 -2.71
N ASN A 42 -5.09 -2.06 -2.34
CA ASN A 42 -3.93 -1.55 -3.08
C ASN A 42 -3.87 -2.15 -4.51
N TYR A 43 -4.12 -3.45 -4.66
CA TYR A 43 -4.12 -4.11 -5.96
C TYR A 43 -5.27 -3.61 -6.85
N GLN A 44 -6.46 -3.41 -6.29
CA GLN A 44 -7.59 -2.82 -7.02
C GLN A 44 -7.30 -1.38 -7.45
N THR A 45 -6.65 -0.60 -6.59
CA THR A 45 -6.22 0.78 -6.91
C THR A 45 -5.21 0.80 -8.06
N LEU A 46 -4.20 -0.08 -8.03
CA LEU A 46 -3.24 -0.23 -9.13
C LEU A 46 -3.91 -0.66 -10.44
N LEU A 47 -4.85 -1.61 -10.39
CA LEU A 47 -5.64 -2.02 -11.56
C LEU A 47 -6.49 -0.87 -12.10
N SER A 48 -7.07 -0.04 -11.23
CA SER A 48 -7.85 1.14 -11.62
C SER A 48 -6.96 2.18 -12.30
N LEU A 49 -5.81 2.50 -11.72
CA LEU A 49 -4.82 3.42 -12.33
C LEU A 49 -4.32 2.88 -13.68
N GLY A 50 -4.04 1.57 -13.76
CA GLY A 50 -3.65 0.91 -15.01
C GLY A 50 -4.73 1.02 -16.09
N LYS A 51 -6.01 0.82 -15.73
CA LYS A 51 -7.15 1.04 -16.64
C LYS A 51 -7.27 2.50 -17.08
N THR A 52 -7.07 3.45 -16.16
CA THR A 52 -7.10 4.87 -16.48
C THR A 52 -6.01 5.22 -17.48
N ILE A 53 -4.76 4.78 -17.25
CA ILE A 53 -3.64 5.04 -18.19
C ILE A 53 -3.92 4.44 -19.57
N LEU A 54 -4.38 3.19 -19.64
CA LEU A 54 -4.71 2.54 -20.92
C LEU A 54 -5.89 3.18 -21.66
N HIS A 55 -6.80 3.86 -20.96
CA HIS A 55 -7.92 4.58 -21.57
C HIS A 55 -7.52 5.92 -22.19
N TYR A 56 -6.34 6.45 -21.86
CA TYR A 56 -5.79 7.68 -22.46
C TYR A 56 -4.76 7.41 -23.57
N CYS A 57 -4.58 6.15 -23.99
CA CYS A 57 -3.71 5.73 -25.09
C CYS A 57 -4.47 5.41 -26.38
#